data_AF-A0A5S9WX33-F1
#
_entry.id   AF-A0A5S9WX33-F1
#
_cell.length_a   1.000
_cell.length_b   1.000
_cell.length_c   1.000
_cell.angle_alpha   90.00
_cell.angle_beta   90.00
_cell.angle_gamma   90.00
#
_symmetry.space_group_name_H-M   'P 1'
#
loop_
_entity.id
_entity.type
_entity.pdbx_description
1 polymer ?
#
loop_
_entity_poly.entity_id
_entity_poly.type
_entity_poly.pdbx_seq_one_letter_code
_entity_poly.pdbx_strand_id
1 'polypeptide(L)'
;MVKFHLHTSVMNNIPHHINRWIELVMSRNVENLSLDLWNHVEYKFPDFFYINSSIKQLNLKLSPCDMMVPRGSVSWTSLRKLYLDSSSLSDESMAKILSGSPILEKLKLCSCKALKILDLSKSMRLRTLEINCDTKEQLQIVAPYIHCLILRKSHLPCILVDVSSLVEARLNI
;
A
#
# COMPACT_ATOMS: atom_id res chain seq x y z
N MET A 1 -14.04 1.00 17.54
CA MET A 1 -13.32 1.05 16.25
C MET A 1 -13.52 2.42 15.63
N VAL A 2 -12.52 3.29 15.71
CA VAL A 2 -12.59 4.62 15.08
C VAL A 2 -12.19 4.48 13.62
N LYS A 3 -13.07 4.91 12.70
CA LYS A 3 -12.80 4.94 11.26
C LYS A 3 -12.76 6.39 10.80
N PHE A 4 -11.79 6.70 9.95
CA PHE A 4 -11.69 8.01 9.32
C PHE A 4 -11.53 7.81 7.82
N HIS A 5 -12.44 8.42 7.06
CA HIS A 5 -12.36 8.46 5.62
C HIS A 5 -12.28 9.92 5.17
N LEU A 6 -11.20 10.26 4.49
CA LEU A 6 -11.02 11.51 3.81
C LEU A 6 -11.05 11.24 2.31
N HIS A 7 -12.00 11.86 1.63
CA HIS A 7 -12.02 11.95 0.18
C HIS A 7 -11.89 13.42 -0.18
N THR A 8 -10.88 13.76 -0.98
CA THR A 8 -10.67 15.13 -1.43
C THR A 8 -10.75 15.18 -2.96
N SER A 9 -11.78 15.83 -3.49
CA SER A 9 -11.99 15.96 -4.93
C SER A 9 -11.47 17.27 -5.52
N VAL A 10 -11.08 18.23 -4.68
CA VAL A 10 -10.78 19.60 -5.09
C VAL A 10 -9.26 19.82 -5.22
N MET A 11 -8.81 20.19 -6.43
CA MET A 11 -7.41 20.56 -6.76
C MET A 11 -6.87 21.76 -5.94
N ASN A 12 -7.75 22.47 -5.22
CA ASN A 12 -7.43 23.69 -4.46
C ASN A 12 -7.23 23.45 -2.96
N ASN A 13 -7.33 22.20 -2.48
CA ASN A 13 -6.95 21.91 -1.09
C ASN A 13 -5.42 21.98 -0.98
N ILE A 14 -4.93 23.13 -0.49
CA ILE A 14 -3.52 23.38 -0.21
C ILE A 14 -2.98 22.19 0.62
N PRO A 15 -1.85 21.55 0.24
CA PRO A 15 -1.28 20.37 0.92
C PRO A 15 -1.21 20.48 2.46
N HIS A 16 -1.09 21.70 2.98
CA HIS A 16 -1.14 22.02 4.40
C HIS A 16 -2.43 21.56 5.11
N HIS A 17 -3.61 21.69 4.49
CA HIS A 17 -4.86 21.21 5.08
C HIS A 17 -4.90 19.69 5.19
N ILE A 18 -4.39 18.99 4.17
CA ILE A 18 -4.27 17.52 4.18
C ILE A 18 -3.35 17.08 5.31
N ASN A 19 -2.18 17.72 5.44
CA ASN A 19 -1.24 17.41 6.53
C ASN A 19 -1.88 17.59 7.91
N ARG A 20 -2.64 18.67 8.11
CA ARG A 20 -3.34 18.92 9.38
C ARG A 20 -4.42 17.87 9.68
N TRP A 21 -5.15 17.40 8.67
CA TRP A 21 -6.10 16.30 8.86
C TRP A 21 -5.40 14.99 9.18
N ILE A 22 -4.28 14.69 8.50
CA ILE A 22 -3.47 13.51 8.83
C ILE A 22 -2.97 13.60 10.27
N GLU A 23 -2.40 14.73 10.70
CA GLU A 23 -1.94 14.93 12.08
C GLU A 23 -3.06 14.69 13.11
N LEU A 24 -4.27 15.21 12.85
CA LEU A 24 -5.45 15.00 13.69
C LEU A 24 -5.89 13.52 13.74
N VAL A 25 -5.79 12.80 12.63
CA VAL A 25 -6.08 11.36 12.58
C VAL A 25 -5.07 10.57 13.38
N MET A 26 -3.78 10.90 13.20
CA MET A 26 -2.66 10.19 13.82
C MET A 26 -2.67 10.37 15.35
N SER A 27 -3.16 11.51 15.85
CA SER A 27 -3.31 11.81 17.28
C SER A 27 -4.56 11.21 17.93
N ARG A 28 -5.52 10.66 17.16
CA ARG A 28 -6.81 10.17 17.68
C ARG A 28 -6.95 8.65 17.70
N ASN A 29 -5.84 7.91 17.67
CA ASN A 29 -5.81 6.44 17.67
C ASN A 29 -6.77 5.82 16.63
N VAL A 30 -6.84 6.44 15.44
CA VAL A 30 -7.68 5.95 14.36
C VAL A 30 -7.18 4.57 13.92
N GLU A 31 -8.10 3.60 13.84
CA GLU A 31 -7.75 2.24 13.46
C GLU A 31 -7.89 2.00 11.95
N ASN A 32 -8.71 2.79 11.27
CA ASN A 32 -8.95 2.62 9.84
C ASN A 32 -8.88 3.97 9.16
N LEU A 33 -7.86 4.14 8.33
CA LEU A 33 -7.61 5.36 7.59
C LEU A 33 -7.81 5.10 6.11
N SER A 34 -8.64 5.91 5.46
CA SER A 34 -8.82 5.88 4.02
C SER A 34 -8.63 7.28 3.46
N LEU A 35 -7.58 7.47 2.66
CA LEU A 35 -7.26 8.73 1.99
C LEU A 35 -7.44 8.56 0.48
N ASP A 36 -8.25 9.43 -0.11
CA ASP A 36 -8.42 9.52 -1.55
C ASP A 36 -7.95 10.90 -2.03
N LEU A 37 -6.77 10.90 -2.64
CA LEU A 37 -5.99 12.06 -3.05
C LEU A 37 -5.73 12.08 -4.57
N TRP A 38 -6.49 11.31 -5.36
CA TRP A 38 -6.28 11.12 -6.81
C TRP A 38 -6.15 12.43 -7.62
N ASN A 39 -6.85 13.49 -7.20
CA ASN A 39 -6.86 14.78 -7.89
C ASN A 39 -5.73 15.73 -7.47
N HIS A 40 -4.83 15.31 -6.57
CA HIS A 40 -3.65 16.08 -6.20
C HIS A 40 -2.47 15.72 -7.07
N VAL A 41 -1.69 16.72 -7.46
CA VAL A 41 -0.47 16.52 -8.22
C VAL A 41 0.71 16.69 -7.27
N GLU A 42 1.54 15.65 -7.15
CA GLU A 42 2.81 15.65 -6.40
C GLU A 42 2.68 15.77 -4.88
N TYR A 43 1.62 15.21 -4.30
CA TYR A 43 1.49 15.20 -2.84
C TYR A 43 2.55 14.28 -2.21
N LYS A 44 3.29 14.83 -1.26
CA LYS A 44 4.31 14.09 -0.48
C LYS A 44 3.83 13.94 0.95
N PHE A 45 3.68 12.70 1.38
CA PHE A 45 3.36 12.40 2.77
C PHE A 45 4.48 12.91 3.70
N PRO A 46 4.13 13.58 4.80
CA PRO A 46 5.11 13.98 5.81
C PRO A 46 5.67 12.75 6.53
N ASP A 47 6.89 12.82 7.06
CA ASP A 47 7.58 11.64 7.62
C ASP A 47 6.81 10.99 8.79
N PHE A 48 6.10 11.79 9.58
CA PHE A 48 5.29 11.29 10.70
C PHE A 48 4.14 10.37 10.24
N PHE A 49 3.69 10.47 8.98
CA PHE A 49 2.66 9.58 8.42
C PHE A 49 3.10 8.11 8.47
N TYR A 50 4.39 7.85 8.34
CA TYR A 50 4.96 6.51 8.34
C TYR A 50 5.13 5.94 9.76
N ILE A 51 4.73 6.68 10.81
CA ILE A 51 4.90 6.29 12.22
C ILE A 51 3.53 6.28 12.90
N ASN A 52 2.91 5.10 13.02
CA ASN A 52 1.64 4.92 13.70
C ASN A 52 1.47 3.51 14.29
N SER A 53 1.07 3.43 15.56
CA SER A 53 0.82 2.18 16.27
C SER A 53 -0.66 1.82 16.44
N SER A 54 -1.58 2.64 15.92
CA SER A 54 -3.03 2.44 16.07
C SER A 54 -3.72 1.97 14.79
N ILE A 55 -3.23 2.39 13.61
CA ILE A 55 -3.83 2.07 12.32
C ILE A 55 -3.70 0.56 12.06
N LYS A 56 -4.86 -0.08 11.89
CA LYS A 56 -5.02 -1.51 11.55
C LYS A 56 -5.30 -1.71 10.06
N GLN A 57 -5.95 -0.73 9.42
CA GLN A 57 -6.22 -0.73 7.99
C GLN A 57 -5.91 0.64 7.38
N LEU A 58 -5.13 0.62 6.31
CA LEU A 58 -4.75 1.81 5.54
C LEU A 58 -5.14 1.62 4.07
N ASN A 59 -6.00 2.51 3.57
CA ASN A 59 -6.38 2.59 2.17
C ASN A 59 -5.89 3.92 1.59
N LEU A 60 -5.02 3.88 0.59
CA LEU A 60 -4.52 5.06 -0.11
C LEU A 60 -4.88 4.96 -1.58
N LYS A 61 -5.62 5.95 -2.09
CA LYS A 61 -5.79 6.18 -3.52
C LYS A 61 -5.07 7.48 -3.86
N LEU A 62 -4.02 7.37 -4.67
CA LEU A 62 -3.13 8.47 -4.98
C LEU A 62 -3.18 8.80 -6.46
N SER A 63 -2.59 9.92 -6.86
CA SER A 63 -2.34 10.20 -8.26
C SER A 63 -1.15 9.37 -8.75
N PRO A 64 -1.11 8.92 -10.03
CA PRO A 64 0.00 8.16 -10.58
C PRO A 64 1.39 8.84 -10.47
N CYS A 65 1.42 10.15 -10.22
CA CYS A 65 2.64 10.93 -10.02
C CYS A 65 3.04 11.05 -8.54
N ASP A 66 2.17 10.69 -7.60
CA ASP A 66 2.46 10.76 -6.17
C ASP A 66 3.37 9.60 -5.78
N MET A 67 4.54 9.96 -5.25
CA MET A 67 5.56 9.00 -4.85
C MET A 67 5.53 8.80 -3.34
N MET A 68 5.35 7.55 -2.91
CA MET A 68 5.51 7.19 -1.51
C MET A 68 6.99 6.96 -1.21
N VAL A 69 7.63 7.94 -0.57
CA VAL A 69 9.04 7.86 -0.18
C VAL A 69 9.19 8.00 1.33
N PRO A 70 9.21 6.89 2.09
CA PRO A 70 9.65 6.92 3.48
C PRO A 70 11.13 7.31 3.55
N ARG A 71 11.43 8.52 4.01
CA ARG A 71 12.81 8.98 4.22
C ARG A 71 13.46 8.32 5.43
N GLY A 72 12.68 8.11 6.49
CA GLY A 72 13.08 7.40 7.70
C GLY A 72 12.52 5.97 7.78
N SER A 73 12.58 5.40 8.99
CA SER A 73 11.98 4.10 9.29
C SER A 73 10.46 4.18 9.26
N VAL A 74 9.83 3.17 8.64
CA VAL A 74 8.39 2.96 8.75
C VAL A 74 8.10 2.20 10.05
N SER A 75 7.08 2.62 10.78
CA SER A 75 6.60 1.97 12.01
C SER A 75 5.07 1.96 11.99
N TRP A 76 4.51 0.98 11.29
CA TRP A 76 3.08 0.70 11.20
C TRP A 76 2.77 -0.59 11.97
N THR A 77 3.12 -0.61 13.26
CA THR A 77 3.21 -1.83 14.08
C THR A 77 1.88 -2.57 14.29
N SER A 78 0.75 -1.88 14.11
CA SER A 78 -0.60 -2.47 14.21
C SER A 78 -1.26 -2.75 12.85
N LEU A 79 -0.58 -2.45 11.74
CA LEU A 79 -1.17 -2.51 10.41
C LEU A 79 -1.35 -3.96 9.95
N ARG A 80 -2.61 -4.35 9.72
CA ARG A 80 -3.00 -5.69 9.23
C ARG A 80 -3.42 -5.68 7.78
N LYS A 81 -3.90 -4.55 7.27
CA LYS A 81 -4.38 -4.44 5.88
C LYS A 81 -3.87 -3.16 5.23
N LEU A 82 -3.17 -3.32 4.11
CA LEU A 82 -2.66 -2.22 3.29
C LEU A 82 -3.25 -2.30 1.89
N TYR A 83 -3.82 -1.19 1.43
CA TYR A 83 -4.38 -1.05 0.10
C TYR A 83 -3.79 0.20 -0.54
N LEU A 84 -3.08 0.03 -1.64
CA LEU A 84 -2.48 1.12 -2.42
C LEU A 84 -3.07 1.09 -3.83
N ASP A 85 -3.52 2.24 -4.30
CA ASP A 85 -4.09 2.45 -5.63
C ASP A 85 -3.44 3.67 -6.30
N SER A 86 -2.97 3.47 -7.53
CA SER A 86 -2.32 4.47 -8.40
C SER A 86 -1.16 5.23 -7.75
N SER A 87 -0.30 4.52 -7.03
CA SER A 87 0.91 5.09 -6.45
C SER A 87 2.16 4.84 -7.29
N SER A 88 3.11 5.76 -7.27
CA SER A 88 4.49 5.48 -7.67
C SER A 88 5.26 4.93 -6.46
N LEU A 89 5.70 3.68 -6.55
CA LEU A 89 6.26 2.94 -5.41
C LEU A 89 7.50 2.14 -5.85
N SER A 90 8.68 2.58 -5.42
CA SER A 90 9.92 1.86 -5.70
C SER A 90 10.06 0.59 -4.85
N ASP A 91 10.87 -0.36 -5.31
CA ASP A 91 11.23 -1.58 -4.57
C ASP A 91 11.76 -1.25 -3.16
N GLU A 92 12.60 -0.21 -3.03
CA GLU A 92 13.14 0.25 -1.73
C GLU A 92 12.04 0.75 -0.79
N SER A 93 11.11 1.55 -1.32
CA SER A 93 10.02 2.12 -0.52
C SER A 93 9.04 1.03 -0.06
N MET A 94 8.74 0.07 -0.93
CA MET A 94 7.95 -1.12 -0.58
C MET A 94 8.66 -1.94 0.51
N ALA A 95 9.96 -2.18 0.39
CA ALA A 95 10.73 -2.92 1.39
C ALA A 95 10.71 -2.24 2.77
N LYS A 96 10.87 -0.90 2.82
CA LYS A 96 10.72 -0.12 4.06
C LYS A 96 9.33 -0.28 4.66
N ILE A 97 8.27 -0.14 3.84
CA ILE A 97 6.89 -0.32 4.28
C ILE A 97 6.65 -1.71 4.89
N LEU A 98 7.10 -2.76 4.21
CA LEU A 98 6.95 -4.15 4.68
C LEU A 98 7.69 -4.38 6.00
N SER A 99 8.94 -3.90 6.10
CA SER A 99 9.72 -4.02 7.35
C SER A 99 9.07 -3.29 8.53
N GLY A 100 8.38 -2.18 8.27
CA GLY A 100 7.65 -1.41 9.27
C GLY A 100 6.27 -1.96 9.62
N SER A 101 5.79 -3.00 8.91
CA SER A 101 4.45 -3.56 9.03
C SER A 101 4.49 -5.05 9.41
N PRO A 102 5.08 -5.43 10.56
CA PRO A 102 5.42 -6.81 10.89
C PRO A 102 4.22 -7.75 11.03
N ILE A 103 3.02 -7.21 11.22
CA ILE A 103 1.78 -7.98 11.37
C ILE A 103 0.83 -7.88 10.19
N LEU A 104 1.31 -7.42 9.03
CA LEU A 104 0.52 -7.28 7.81
C LEU A 104 -0.04 -8.65 7.37
N GLU A 105 -1.34 -8.71 7.14
CA GLU A 105 -2.06 -9.94 6.77
C GLU A 105 -2.61 -9.89 5.35
N LYS A 106 -2.97 -8.69 4.87
CA LYS A 106 -3.47 -8.47 3.52
C LYS A 106 -2.81 -7.28 2.87
N LEU A 107 -2.30 -7.49 1.66
CA LEU A 107 -1.77 -6.47 0.78
C LEU A 107 -2.57 -6.44 -0.52
N LYS A 108 -3.02 -5.25 -0.91
CA LYS A 108 -3.62 -5.00 -2.22
C LYS A 108 -2.86 -3.87 -2.92
N LEU A 109 -2.39 -4.15 -4.13
CA LEU A 109 -1.74 -3.19 -5.00
C LEU A 109 -2.57 -3.02 -6.28
N CYS A 110 -2.88 -1.79 -6.65
CA CYS A 110 -3.63 -1.45 -7.85
C CYS A 110 -2.89 -0.36 -8.62
N SER A 111 -2.56 -0.64 -9.88
CA SER A 111 -1.93 0.34 -10.78
C SER A 111 -0.67 1.02 -10.20
N CYS A 112 0.08 0.30 -9.37
CA CYS A 112 1.34 0.77 -8.79
C CYS A 112 2.47 0.72 -9.83
N LYS A 113 3.11 1.85 -10.09
CA LYS A 113 4.23 1.97 -11.05
C LYS A 113 5.57 1.87 -10.33
N ALA A 114 6.64 1.57 -11.08
CA ALA A 114 8.03 1.50 -10.61
C ALA A 114 8.36 0.35 -9.64
N LEU A 115 7.38 -0.44 -9.23
CA LEU A 115 7.59 -1.66 -8.45
C LEU A 115 7.90 -2.81 -9.41
N LYS A 116 9.11 -3.35 -9.33
CA LYS A 116 9.59 -4.45 -10.18
C LYS A 116 9.71 -5.74 -9.39
N ILE A 117 10.04 -5.66 -8.10
CA ILE A 117 10.20 -6.82 -7.23
C ILE A 117 9.38 -6.61 -5.97
N LEU A 118 8.42 -7.50 -5.75
CA LEU A 118 7.65 -7.61 -4.52
C LEU A 118 8.16 -8.80 -3.71
N ASP A 119 9.11 -8.52 -2.81
CA ASP A 119 9.65 -9.51 -1.86
C ASP A 119 8.89 -9.51 -0.53
N LEU A 120 8.09 -10.55 -0.33
CA LEU A 120 7.29 -10.84 0.85
C LEU A 120 7.88 -12.00 1.68
N SER A 121 9.12 -12.42 1.41
CA SER A 121 9.81 -13.49 2.17
C SER A 121 9.91 -13.19 3.67
N LYS A 122 9.97 -11.92 4.06
CA LYS A 122 9.99 -11.51 5.48
C LYS A 122 8.60 -11.24 6.06
N SER A 123 7.54 -11.30 5.24
CA SER A 123 6.16 -10.98 5.62
C SER A 123 5.39 -12.25 6.01
N MET A 124 5.84 -12.96 7.04
CA MET A 124 5.34 -14.30 7.42
C MET A 124 3.85 -14.35 7.80
N ARG A 125 3.27 -13.21 8.20
CA ARG A 125 1.84 -13.09 8.55
C ARG A 125 0.94 -12.77 7.37
N LEU A 126 1.50 -12.42 6.21
CA LEU A 126 0.74 -12.01 5.04
C LEU A 126 0.12 -13.24 4.37
N ARG A 127 -1.21 -13.31 4.40
CA ARG A 127 -1.98 -14.45 3.87
C ARG A 127 -2.67 -14.15 2.56
N THR A 128 -2.97 -12.88 2.28
CA THR A 128 -3.71 -12.50 1.08
C THR A 128 -2.95 -11.42 0.31
N LEU A 129 -2.64 -11.73 -0.95
CA LEU A 129 -2.06 -10.81 -1.90
C LEU A 129 -3.03 -10.58 -3.06
N GLU A 130 -3.39 -9.32 -3.30
CA GLU A 130 -4.23 -8.93 -4.43
C GLU A 130 -3.49 -7.91 -5.28
N ILE A 131 -3.32 -8.21 -6.56
CA ILE A 131 -2.60 -7.36 -7.50
C ILE A 131 -3.50 -7.08 -8.71
N ASN A 132 -3.63 -5.80 -9.03
CA ASN A 132 -4.26 -5.32 -10.24
C ASN A 132 -3.19 -4.59 -11.07
N CYS A 133 -2.65 -5.30 -12.06
CA CYS A 133 -1.53 -4.85 -12.89
C CYS A 133 -2.05 -4.19 -14.16
N ASP A 134 -2.27 -2.87 -14.13
CA ASP A 134 -2.57 -2.08 -15.33
C ASP A 134 -1.30 -1.47 -15.96
N THR A 135 -0.11 -1.87 -15.48
CA THR A 135 1.17 -1.34 -15.94
C THR A 135 1.79 -2.25 -17.01
N LYS A 136 2.58 -1.66 -17.91
CA LYS A 136 3.37 -2.40 -18.91
C LYS A 136 4.68 -2.98 -18.33
N GLU A 137 4.87 -2.91 -17.02
CA GLU A 137 6.09 -3.32 -16.35
C GLU A 137 5.92 -4.74 -15.79
N GLN A 138 6.97 -5.55 -15.89
CA GLN A 138 6.97 -6.89 -15.32
C GLN A 138 7.21 -6.82 -13.81
N LEU A 139 6.32 -7.44 -13.03
CA LEU A 139 6.43 -7.56 -11.58
C LEU A 139 6.83 -8.99 -11.20
N GLN A 140 7.93 -9.13 -10.47
CA GLN A 140 8.34 -10.38 -9.83
C GLN A 140 7.79 -10.46 -8.41
N ILE A 141 7.25 -11.62 -8.04
CA ILE A 141 6.61 -11.85 -6.75
C ILE A 141 7.31 -13.00 -6.03
N VAL A 142 7.90 -12.70 -4.88
CA VAL A 142 8.46 -13.67 -3.94
C VAL A 142 7.57 -13.64 -2.71
N ALA A 143 6.70 -14.63 -2.55
CA ALA A 143 5.66 -14.66 -1.54
C ALA A 143 5.46 -16.08 -0.96
N PRO A 144 6.48 -16.66 -0.30
CA PRO A 144 6.45 -18.04 0.17
C PRO A 144 5.32 -18.37 1.13
N TYR A 145 4.75 -17.39 1.83
CA TYR A 145 3.80 -17.60 2.95
C TYR A 145 2.35 -17.18 2.68
N ILE A 146 2.04 -16.72 1.46
CA ILE A 146 0.67 -16.32 1.11
C ILE A 146 -0.20 -17.55 0.90
N HIS A 147 -1.48 -17.47 1.28
CA HIS A 147 -2.45 -18.54 1.05
C HIS A 147 -3.40 -18.22 -0.10
N CYS A 148 -3.67 -16.94 -0.35
CA CYS A 148 -4.59 -16.49 -1.38
C CYS A 148 -3.92 -15.44 -2.27
N LEU A 149 -3.89 -15.71 -3.58
CA LEU A 149 -3.42 -14.80 -4.61
C LEU A 149 -4.58 -14.40 -5.52
N ILE A 150 -4.78 -13.10 -5.71
CA ILE A 150 -5.79 -12.58 -6.63
C ILE A 150 -5.09 -11.70 -7.66
N LEU A 151 -5.10 -12.09 -8.92
CA LEU A 151 -4.57 -11.31 -10.04
C LEU A 151 -5.72 -10.79 -10.91
N ARG A 152 -5.74 -9.49 -11.19
CA ARG A 152 -6.76 -8.83 -12.02
C ARG A 152 -6.11 -8.01 -13.14
N LYS A 153 -6.74 -8.00 -14.31
CA LYS A 153 -6.39 -7.16 -15.48
C LYS A 153 -4.91 -7.21 -15.89
N SER A 154 -4.23 -8.33 -15.62
CA SER A 154 -2.81 -8.47 -15.90
C SER A 154 -2.60 -8.71 -17.40
N HIS A 155 -2.43 -7.65 -18.17
CA HIS A 155 -2.05 -7.74 -19.59
C HIS A 155 -0.61 -8.25 -19.81
N LEU A 156 0.16 -8.41 -18.72
CA LEU A 156 1.51 -9.00 -18.70
C LEU A 156 1.61 -10.05 -17.60
N PRO A 157 2.46 -11.08 -17.78
CA PRO A 157 2.63 -12.13 -16.78
C PRO A 157 3.44 -11.58 -15.59
N CYS A 158 2.78 -11.42 -14.45
CA CYS A 158 3.48 -11.39 -13.16
C CYS A 158 4.34 -12.66 -13.07
N ILE A 159 5.63 -12.53 -12.76
CA ILE A 159 6.47 -13.70 -12.54
C ILE A 159 6.31 -14.10 -11.07
N LEU A 160 5.70 -15.25 -10.84
CA LEU A 160 5.67 -15.89 -9.52
C LEU A 160 6.99 -16.64 -9.33
N VAL A 161 7.87 -16.09 -8.49
CA VAL A 161 9.20 -16.66 -8.21
C VAL A 161 9.10 -17.73 -7.12
N ASP A 162 8.40 -17.41 -6.02
CA ASP A 162 8.14 -18.34 -4.93
C ASP A 162 6.74 -18.06 -4.36
N VAL A 163 5.86 -19.05 -4.44
CA VAL A 163 4.50 -19.00 -3.87
C VAL A 163 4.17 -20.32 -3.18
N SER A 164 5.15 -20.88 -2.47
CA SER A 164 5.12 -22.26 -1.99
C SER A 164 3.94 -22.61 -1.06
N SER A 165 3.41 -21.65 -0.29
CA SER A 165 2.25 -21.86 0.60
C SER A 165 0.88 -21.53 -0.02
N LEU A 166 0.84 -21.27 -1.33
CA LEU A 166 -0.39 -20.83 -1.99
C LEU A 166 -1.46 -21.93 -2.00
N VAL A 167 -2.65 -21.60 -1.51
CA VAL A 167 -3.80 -22.52 -1.43
C VAL A 167 -4.84 -22.18 -2.50
N GLU A 168 -5.08 -20.89 -2.73
CA GLU A 168 -6.10 -20.40 -3.65
C GLU A 168 -5.53 -19.32 -4.58
N ALA A 169 -5.76 -19.47 -5.89
CA ALA A 169 -5.44 -18.47 -6.89
C ALA A 169 -6.71 -18.07 -7.66
N ARG A 170 -6.99 -16.77 -7.75
CA ARG A 170 -8.08 -16.21 -8.57
C ARG A 170 -7.49 -15.33 -9.66
N LEU A 171 -7.71 -15.72 -10.91
CA LEU A 171 -7.19 -15.02 -12.08
C LEU A 171 -8.36 -14.43 -12.87
N ASN A 172 -8.50 -13.11 -12.84
CA ASN A 172 -9.46 -12.36 -13.66
C ASN A 172 -8.66 -11.63 -14.74
N ILE A 173 -8.32 -12.37 -15.80
CA ILE A 173 -7.51 -11.92 -16.94
C ILE A 173 -8.43 -11.31 -18.00
#